data_AF-A0A2D8KMK7-F1
#
_entry.id   AF-A0A2D8KMK7-F1
#
_cell.length_a   1.000
_cell.length_b   1.000
_cell.length_c   1.000
_cell.angle_alpha   90.00
_cell.angle_beta   90.00
_cell.angle_gamma   90.00
#
_symmetry.space_group_name_H-M   'P 1'
#
loop_
_entity.id
_entity.type
_entity.pdbx_description
1 polymer ?
#
loop_
_entity_poly.entity_id
_entity_poly.type
_entity_poly.pdbx_seq_one_letter_code
_entity_poly.pdbx_strand_id
1 'polypeptide(L)'
;DLEDAHSASADTEATYEVLKSQLDKYDDLQNDMKWLADFSARKRFADFAGFIHYDKKGKEVFGFGKYKGKNVEQVLEEEPGYFGWIQNADFPLYTKKVLTAIKLRKLNNKLS
;
A
#
# COMPACT_ATOMS: atom_id res chain seq x y z
N ASP A 1 -8.58 0.21 39.66
CA ASP A 1 -7.53 0.60 38.72
C ASP A 1 -7.24 -0.55 37.77
N LEU A 2 -7.37 -0.31 36.46
CA LEU A 2 -7.08 -1.30 35.42
C LEU A 2 -5.60 -1.20 35.08
N GLU A 3 -4.81 -2.09 35.66
CA GLU A 3 -3.33 -2.13 35.60
C GLU A 3 -2.73 -2.42 34.20
N ASP A 4 -3.51 -2.45 33.12
CA ASP A 4 -3.01 -2.88 31.79
C ASP A 4 -3.55 -2.09 30.57
N ALA A 5 -4.16 -0.93 30.80
CA ALA A 5 -4.92 -0.20 29.77
C ALA A 5 -4.09 0.55 28.70
N HIS A 6 -2.77 0.35 28.60
CA HIS A 6 -1.90 1.07 27.64
C HIS A 6 -0.78 0.21 27.02
N SER A 7 -1.06 -1.06 26.72
CA SER A 7 -0.14 -1.89 25.93
C SER A 7 -0.67 -2.05 24.50
N ALA A 8 0.22 -2.01 23.50
CA ALA A 8 -0.14 -2.28 22.11
C ALA A 8 -0.83 -3.66 21.92
N SER A 9 -0.60 -4.59 22.85
CA SER A 9 -1.29 -5.88 22.92
C SER A 9 -2.76 -5.75 23.31
N ALA A 10 -3.10 -4.91 24.29
CA ALA A 10 -4.50 -4.70 24.68
C ALA A 10 -5.30 -4.08 23.53
N ASP A 11 -4.71 -3.11 22.80
CA ASP A 11 -5.31 -2.51 21.61
C ASP A 11 -5.49 -3.54 20.47
N THR A 12 -4.51 -4.44 20.30
CA THR A 12 -4.58 -5.51 19.31
C THR A 12 -5.71 -6.49 19.64
N GLU A 13 -5.82 -6.91 20.90
CA GLU A 13 -6.86 -7.84 21.37
C GLU A 13 -8.25 -7.21 21.23
N ALA A 14 -8.43 -5.96 21.66
CA ALA A 14 -9.69 -5.24 21.51
C ALA A 14 -10.09 -5.10 20.03
N THR A 15 -9.13 -4.81 19.14
CA THR A 15 -9.36 -4.73 17.69
C THR A 15 -9.81 -6.08 17.13
N TYR A 16 -9.18 -7.17 17.59
CA TYR A 16 -9.52 -8.53 17.16
C TYR A 16 -10.93 -8.96 17.59
N GLU A 17 -11.30 -8.67 18.84
CA GLU A 17 -12.64 -8.96 19.36
C GLU A 17 -13.74 -8.17 18.64
N VAL A 18 -13.47 -6.90 18.31
CA VAL A 18 -14.38 -6.10 17.48
C VAL A 18 -14.52 -6.72 16.09
N LEU A 19 -13.43 -7.14 15.44
CA LEU A 19 -13.46 -7.77 14.12
C LEU A 19 -14.30 -9.05 14.12
N LYS A 20 -14.10 -9.94 15.10
CA LYS A 20 -14.95 -11.15 15.26
C LYS A 20 -16.41 -10.80 15.41
N SER A 21 -16.72 -9.84 16.27
CA SER A 21 -18.10 -9.41 16.52
C SER A 21 -18.77 -8.83 15.27
N GLN A 22 -18.00 -8.21 14.35
CA GLN A 22 -18.54 -7.80 13.05
C GLN A 22 -18.86 -9.02 12.18
N LEU A 23 -17.96 -10.01 12.12
CA LEU A 23 -18.16 -11.23 11.33
C LEU A 23 -19.35 -12.05 11.81
N ASP A 24 -19.61 -12.09 13.12
CA ASP A 24 -20.76 -12.79 13.70
C ASP A 24 -22.09 -12.05 13.50
N LYS A 25 -22.04 -10.71 13.34
CA LYS A 25 -23.23 -9.86 13.23
C LYS A 25 -23.78 -9.78 11.81
N TYR A 26 -22.92 -9.87 10.79
CA TYR A 26 -23.27 -9.61 9.41
C TYR A 26 -23.05 -10.87 8.56
N ASP A 27 -24.15 -11.51 8.17
CA ASP A 27 -24.15 -12.76 7.40
C ASP A 27 -23.53 -12.62 5.99
N ASP A 28 -23.41 -11.40 5.48
CA ASP A 28 -22.82 -11.10 4.17
C ASP A 28 -21.28 -10.90 4.21
N LEU A 29 -20.67 -10.91 5.40
CA LEU A 29 -19.21 -10.89 5.55
C LEU A 29 -18.62 -12.30 5.48
N GLN A 30 -17.51 -12.44 4.75
CA GLN A 30 -16.73 -13.69 4.74
C GLN A 30 -15.59 -13.60 5.75
N ASN A 31 -15.44 -14.65 6.56
CA ASN A 31 -14.29 -14.81 7.44
C ASN A 31 -13.06 -15.31 6.65
N ASP A 32 -12.63 -14.50 5.68
CA ASP A 32 -11.46 -14.72 4.84
C ASP A 32 -10.69 -13.41 4.69
N MET A 33 -9.41 -13.40 5.08
CA MET A 33 -8.62 -12.17 5.11
C MET A 33 -8.42 -11.54 3.74
N LYS A 34 -8.39 -12.34 2.67
CA LYS A 34 -8.24 -11.82 1.31
C LYS A 34 -9.54 -11.15 0.87
N TRP A 35 -10.68 -11.79 1.11
CA TRP A 35 -11.99 -11.21 0.85
C TRP A 35 -12.20 -9.93 1.66
N LEU A 36 -11.87 -9.92 2.95
CA LEU A 36 -12.00 -8.74 3.82
C LEU A 36 -11.10 -7.59 3.36
N ALA A 37 -9.89 -7.89 2.90
CA ALA A 37 -8.98 -6.89 2.32
C ALA A 37 -9.58 -6.26 1.05
N ASP A 38 -10.16 -7.08 0.16
CA ASP A 38 -10.80 -6.59 -1.06
C ASP A 38 -12.11 -5.82 -0.76
N PHE A 39 -12.94 -6.33 0.16
CA PHE A 39 -14.22 -5.75 0.57
C PHE A 39 -14.04 -4.38 1.24
N SER A 40 -13.03 -4.24 2.11
CA SER A 40 -12.74 -2.99 2.83
C SER A 40 -11.91 -1.99 2.01
N ALA A 41 -11.37 -2.39 0.85
CA ALA A 41 -10.52 -1.54 0.03
C ALA A 41 -11.31 -0.39 -0.63
N ARG A 42 -11.15 0.82 -0.10
CA ARG A 42 -11.68 2.05 -0.73
C ARG A 42 -10.86 2.53 -1.93
N LYS A 43 -9.58 2.19 -1.97
CA LYS A 43 -8.62 2.56 -3.03
C LYS A 43 -7.61 1.44 -3.20
N ARG A 44 -7.17 1.23 -4.44
CA ARG A 44 -6.12 0.25 -4.77
C ARG A 44 -4.75 0.91 -4.73
N PHE A 45 -3.93 0.47 -3.80
CA PHE A 45 -2.55 0.93 -3.63
C PHE A 45 -1.58 -0.20 -3.99
N ALA A 46 -0.47 0.17 -4.61
CA ALA A 46 0.66 -0.74 -4.85
C ALA A 46 1.60 -0.80 -3.64
N ASP A 47 1.53 0.18 -2.74
CA ASP A 47 2.27 0.21 -1.47
C ASP A 47 1.33 0.42 -0.28
N PHE A 48 1.72 -0.07 0.91
CA PHE A 48 0.89 0.04 2.11
C PHE A 48 0.72 1.48 2.63
N ALA A 49 1.65 2.38 2.28
CA ALA A 49 1.59 3.77 2.74
C ALA A 49 0.79 4.69 1.80
N GLY A 50 0.27 4.16 0.68
CA GLY A 50 -0.58 4.91 -0.24
C GLY A 50 0.17 6.01 -1.01
N PHE A 51 1.47 5.84 -1.26
CA PHE A 51 2.24 6.73 -2.13
C PHE A 51 2.22 6.30 -3.59
N ILE A 52 1.93 5.03 -3.89
CA ILE A 52 1.84 4.45 -5.22
C ILE A 52 0.44 3.83 -5.37
N HIS A 53 -0.34 4.34 -6.31
CA HIS A 53 -1.73 3.92 -6.53
C HIS A 53 -1.80 3.11 -7.82
N TYR A 54 -2.89 2.36 -8.00
CA TYR A 54 -3.26 1.83 -9.31
C TYR A 54 -4.26 2.76 -9.98
N ASP A 55 -4.02 3.11 -11.24
CA ASP A 55 -5.01 3.79 -12.07
C ASP A 55 -6.13 2.83 -12.54
N LYS A 56 -7.10 3.34 -13.30
CA LYS A 56 -8.22 2.55 -13.84
C LYS A 56 -7.78 1.44 -14.81
N LYS A 57 -6.56 1.51 -15.33
CA LYS A 57 -5.95 0.53 -16.24
C LYS A 57 -5.03 -0.45 -15.49
N GLY A 58 -4.97 -0.36 -14.15
CA GLY A 58 -4.10 -1.20 -13.32
C GLY A 58 -2.62 -0.82 -13.40
N LYS A 59 -2.28 0.40 -13.85
CA LYS A 59 -0.90 0.88 -13.91
C LYS A 59 -0.54 1.64 -12.63
N GLU A 60 0.69 1.46 -12.17
CA GLU A 60 1.22 2.18 -11.01
C GLU A 60 1.38 3.67 -11.32
N VAL A 61 0.76 4.52 -10.51
CA VAL A 61 0.83 5.99 -10.59
C VAL A 61 1.24 6.58 -9.24
N PHE A 62 1.91 7.72 -9.26
CA PHE A 62 2.24 8.42 -8.01
C PHE A 62 0.97 8.97 -7.34
N GLY A 63 0.81 8.72 -6.04
CA GLY A 63 -0.26 9.27 -5.20
C GLY A 63 0.04 10.65 -4.62
N PHE A 64 1.27 11.14 -4.78
CA PHE A 64 1.81 12.33 -4.11
C PHE A 64 2.70 13.18 -5.02
N GLY A 65 3.11 14.35 -4.52
CA GLY A 65 4.12 15.21 -5.14
C GLY A 65 3.73 15.81 -6.48
N LYS A 66 4.70 16.43 -7.17
CA LYS A 66 4.48 17.11 -8.46
C LYS A 66 4.04 16.17 -9.59
N TYR A 67 4.33 14.87 -9.47
CA TYR A 67 3.94 13.85 -10.44
C TYR A 67 2.69 13.07 -10.03
N LYS A 68 1.88 13.58 -9.10
CA LYS A 68 0.64 12.92 -8.67
C LYS A 68 -0.26 12.59 -9.87
N GLY A 69 -0.73 11.35 -9.93
CA GLY A 69 -1.54 10.78 -11.00
C GLY A 69 -0.76 10.40 -12.26
N LYS A 70 0.56 10.65 -12.33
CA LYS A 70 1.41 10.26 -13.45
C LYS A 70 1.92 8.84 -13.27
N ASN A 71 2.10 8.15 -14.40
CA ASN A 71 2.63 6.80 -14.45
C ASN A 71 4.04 6.74 -13.87
N VAL A 72 4.28 5.81 -12.94
CA VAL A 72 5.57 5.66 -12.27
C VAL A 72 6.66 5.31 -13.26
N GLU A 73 6.43 4.30 -14.11
CA GLU A 73 7.42 3.83 -15.09
C GLU A 73 7.88 4.93 -16.04
N GLN A 74 6.96 5.80 -16.46
CA GLN A 74 7.25 6.94 -17.32
C GLN A 74 8.11 7.99 -16.59
N VAL A 75 7.69 8.41 -15.40
CA VAL A 75 8.41 9.44 -14.62
C VAL A 75 9.81 8.96 -14.24
N LEU A 76 9.98 7.69 -13.86
CA LEU A 76 11.31 7.15 -13.51
C LEU A 76 12.26 7.08 -14.73
N GLU A 77 11.73 7.10 -15.95
CA GLU A 77 12.51 7.14 -17.20
C GLU A 77 12.84 8.57 -17.63
N GLU A 78 11.83 9.46 -17.63
CA GLU A 78 11.98 10.86 -18.02
C GLU A 78 12.81 11.66 -16.99
N GLU A 79 12.72 11.29 -15.71
CA GLU A 79 13.31 12.03 -14.59
C GLU A 79 14.11 11.09 -13.66
N PRO A 80 15.27 10.55 -14.11
CA PRO A 80 16.03 9.57 -13.34
C PRO A 80 16.43 10.05 -11.92
N GLY A 81 16.62 11.36 -11.76
CA GLY A 81 16.92 11.99 -10.47
C GLY A 81 15.78 11.85 -9.46
N TYR A 82 14.53 11.74 -9.91
CA TYR A 82 13.38 11.56 -9.03
C TYR A 82 13.42 10.21 -8.29
N PHE A 83 13.89 9.15 -8.97
CA PHE A 83 14.14 7.86 -8.32
C PHE A 83 15.14 8.00 -7.18
N GLY A 84 16.29 8.62 -7.45
CA GLY A 84 17.36 8.82 -6.46
C GLY A 84 16.88 9.65 -5.27
N TRP A 85 16.11 10.71 -5.52
CA TRP A 85 15.49 11.49 -4.45
C TRP A 85 14.57 10.64 -3.57
N ILE A 86 13.66 9.84 -4.13
CA ILE A 86 12.77 8.99 -3.34
C ILE A 86 13.54 7.96 -2.51
N GLN A 87 14.57 7.33 -3.09
CA GLN A 87 15.38 6.32 -2.37
C GLN A 87 16.12 6.93 -1.17
N ASN A 88 16.52 8.19 -1.25
CA ASN A 88 17.22 8.90 -0.17
C ASN A 88 16.29 9.66 0.79
N ALA A 89 15.09 10.03 0.36
CA ALA A 89 14.09 10.70 1.19
C ALA A 89 13.46 9.74 2.22
N ASP A 90 12.75 10.30 3.20
CA ASP A 90 12.08 9.53 4.25
C ASP A 90 10.75 8.95 3.75
N PHE A 91 10.85 7.82 3.04
CA PHE A 91 9.71 7.00 2.65
C PHE A 91 9.80 5.62 3.31
N PRO A 92 8.65 4.99 3.62
CA PRO A 92 8.63 3.62 4.12
C PRO A 92 9.41 2.67 3.20
N LEU A 93 10.16 1.75 3.81
CA LEU A 93 11.02 0.82 3.07
C LEU A 93 10.25 0.02 2.02
N TYR A 94 9.00 -0.33 2.32
CA TYR A 94 8.15 -1.05 1.37
C TYR A 94 7.82 -0.21 0.12
N THR A 95 7.49 1.07 0.28
CA THR A 95 7.28 2.00 -0.84
C THR A 95 8.53 2.09 -1.73
N LYS A 96 9.72 2.20 -1.11
CA LYS A 96 11.00 2.21 -1.84
C LYS A 96 11.22 0.90 -2.60
N LYS A 97 10.91 -0.26 -2.00
CA LYS A 97 11.00 -1.58 -2.64
C LYS A 97 10.06 -1.71 -3.85
N VAL A 98 8.81 -1.23 -3.72
CA VAL A 98 7.83 -1.22 -4.82
C VAL A 98 8.36 -0.42 -6.01
N LEU A 99 8.88 0.79 -5.78
CA LEU A 99 9.47 1.62 -6.83
C LEU A 99 10.68 0.96 -7.51
N THR A 100 11.55 0.31 -6.74
CA THR A 100 12.70 -0.43 -7.27
C THR A 100 12.25 -1.61 -8.14
N ALA A 101 11.24 -2.38 -7.70
CA ALA A 101 10.69 -3.49 -8.47
C ALA A 101 10.11 -3.02 -9.81
N ILE A 102 9.36 -1.90 -9.83
CA ILE A 102 8.82 -1.30 -11.06
C ILE A 102 9.96 -0.94 -12.03
N LYS A 103 11.03 -0.32 -11.53
CA LYS A 103 12.21 0.06 -12.33
C LYS A 103 12.91 -1.16 -12.94
N LEU A 104 13.12 -2.22 -12.15
CA LEU A 104 13.77 -3.46 -12.59
C LEU A 104 12.92 -4.20 -13.62
N ARG A 105 11.60 -4.29 -13.42
CA ARG A 105 10.67 -4.92 -14.37
C ARG A 105 10.74 -4.26 -15.75
N LYS A 106 10.80 -2.93 -15.80
CA LYS A 106 10.95 -2.18 -17.06
C LYS A 106 12.30 -2.43 -17.73
N LEU A 107 13.38 -2.53 -16.96
CA LEU A 107 14.72 -2.83 -17.49
C LEU A 107 14.76 -4.23 -18.13
N ASN A 108 14.21 -5.25 -17.48
CA ASN A 108 14.15 -6.61 -18.03
C ASN A 108 13.33 -6.68 -19.33
N ASN A 109 12.22 -5.96 -19.39
CA ASN A 109 11.38 -5.90 -20.60
C ASN A 109 12.04 -5.19 -21.78
N LYS A 110 13.06 -4.35 -21.56
CA LYS A 110 13.84 -3.71 -22.64
C LYS A 110 14.95 -4.60 -23.20
N LEU A 111 15.39 -5.59 -22.43
CA LEU A 111 16.49 -6.50 -22.78
C LEU A 111 16.01 -7.82 -23.40
N SER A 112 14.69 -8.05 -23.40
CA SER A 112 14.02 -9.20 -24.04
C SER A 112 13.51 -8.81 -25.42
#